data_AF-A0A973SNB0-F1
#
_entry.id   AF-A0A973SNB0-F1
#
_cell.length_a   1.000
_cell.length_b   1.000
_cell.length_c   1.000
_cell.angle_alpha   90.00
_cell.angle_beta   90.00
_cell.angle_gamma   90.00
#
_symmetry.space_group_name_H-M   'P 1'
#
loop_
_entity.id
_entity.type
_entity.pdbx_description
1 polymer ?
#
loop_
_entity_poly.entity_id
_entity_poly.type
_entity_poly.pdbx_seq_one_letter_code
_entity_poly.pdbx_strand_id
1 'polypeptide(L)'
;VGIIGANGAFLYARTMSFADCARMDPPPDLRVLCDPRPPAQRPPSQEYIWGADSPLVRLPGDTFEPQNDELAGRFAALAIRSQPLDYAGSVLTELGRTFTWGRPVYPDQEIYDHYQFPERTPPPPGRDAAQLGATLATRYEQGPIGTRVVEPYAGWMRTYQDVARMPGTVLLVILLIPPALLIRRRSAGWLVPWIVGVALLVVPPAVAEFDYRYVLPAVPLACLAAALAIRPEKSDVKEFASDIPRNVQL
;
A
#
# COMPACT_ATOMS: atom_id res chain seq x y z
N VAL A 1 7.84 11.27 16.15
CA VAL A 1 8.55 11.81 14.97
C VAL A 1 8.05 11.07 13.74
N GLY A 2 7.14 11.71 13.00
CA GLY A 2 6.71 11.27 11.68
C GLY A 2 7.32 12.17 10.61
N ILE A 3 7.69 11.61 9.46
CA ILE A 3 8.25 12.37 8.33
C ILE A 3 7.16 13.21 7.64
N ILE A 4 5.90 12.83 7.86
CA ILE A 4 4.69 13.36 7.22
C ILE A 4 3.74 13.60 8.40
N GLY A 5 3.25 14.81 8.61
CA GLY A 5 2.43 15.20 9.77
C GLY A 5 1.03 14.56 9.82
N ALA A 6 0.88 13.31 9.38
CA ALA A 6 -0.38 12.59 9.22
C ALA A 6 -0.32 11.13 9.74
N ASN A 7 0.77 10.75 10.41
CA ASN A 7 1.00 9.37 10.84
C ASN A 7 -0.08 8.85 11.78
N GLY A 8 -0.54 9.68 12.72
CA GLY A 8 -1.56 9.33 13.67
C GLY A 8 -2.92 9.15 12.99
N ALA A 9 -3.27 10.02 12.05
CA ALA A 9 -4.50 9.94 11.27
C ALA A 9 -4.57 8.65 10.43
N PHE A 10 -3.49 8.29 9.70
CA PHE A 10 -3.45 7.05 8.93
C PHE A 10 -3.51 5.81 9.82
N LEU A 11 -2.77 5.79 10.92
CA LEU A 11 -2.80 4.66 11.85
C LEU A 11 -4.17 4.54 12.54
N TYR A 12 -4.82 5.66 12.85
CA TYR A 12 -6.20 5.69 13.34
C TYR A 12 -7.15 5.03 12.34
N ALA A 13 -7.13 5.47 11.07
CA ALA A 13 -7.94 4.87 10.02
C ALA A 13 -7.76 3.35 9.94
N ARG A 14 -6.51 2.86 10.03
CA ARG A 14 -6.23 1.42 10.08
C ARG A 14 -6.96 0.72 11.22
N THR A 15 -6.91 1.30 12.43
CA THR A 15 -7.52 0.69 13.62
C THR A 15 -9.03 0.62 13.56
N MET A 16 -9.69 1.44 12.74
CA MET A 16 -11.14 1.42 12.61
C MET A 16 -11.68 0.12 12.03
N SER A 17 -10.87 -0.65 11.32
CA SER A 17 -11.25 -1.98 10.82
C SER A 17 -11.45 -3.04 11.91
N PHE A 18 -10.99 -2.80 13.15
CA PHE A 18 -11.08 -3.79 14.22
C PHE A 18 -11.39 -3.22 15.62
N ALA A 19 -11.08 -1.94 15.88
CA ALA A 19 -11.12 -1.37 17.22
C ALA A 19 -12.53 -1.41 17.83
N ASP A 20 -12.71 -2.21 18.88
CA ASP A 20 -13.89 -2.19 19.73
C ASP A 20 -13.68 -1.24 20.92
N CYS A 21 -14.41 -0.13 20.95
CA CYS A 21 -14.34 0.85 22.04
C CYS A 21 -14.94 0.34 23.35
N ALA A 22 -15.91 -0.60 23.32
CA ALA A 22 -16.48 -1.17 24.53
C ALA A 22 -15.45 -2.07 25.24
N ARG A 23 -14.59 -2.75 24.48
CA ARG A 23 -13.48 -3.54 25.03
C ARG A 23 -12.29 -2.69 25.45
N MET A 24 -11.99 -1.63 24.70
CA MET A 24 -10.83 -0.77 24.93
C MET A 24 -11.02 0.21 26.10
N ASP A 25 -12.27 0.58 26.40
CA ASP A 25 -12.64 1.62 27.38
C ASP A 25 -11.74 2.87 27.31
N PRO A 26 -11.76 3.60 26.17
CA PRO A 26 -10.87 4.73 25.99
C PRO A 26 -11.15 5.87 26.98
N PRO A 27 -10.13 6.66 27.35
CA PRO A 27 -10.33 7.88 28.13
C PRO A 27 -11.25 8.87 27.39
N PRO A 28 -11.90 9.81 28.12
CA PRO A 28 -12.94 10.67 27.55
C PRO A 28 -12.52 11.48 26.31
N ASP A 29 -11.26 11.90 26.26
CA ASP A 29 -10.68 12.63 25.13
C ASP A 29 -10.57 11.77 23.86
N LEU A 30 -10.34 10.45 24.00
CA LEU A 30 -10.25 9.52 22.88
C LEU A 30 -11.61 8.92 22.49
N ARG A 31 -12.60 8.91 23.40
CA ARG A 31 -13.96 8.41 23.11
C ARG A 31 -14.64 9.12 21.95
N VAL A 32 -14.31 10.39 21.72
CA VAL A 32 -14.87 11.18 20.61
C VAL A 32 -14.54 10.57 19.24
N LEU A 33 -13.48 9.76 19.15
CA LEU A 33 -13.03 9.11 17.94
C LEU A 33 -13.64 7.70 17.73
N CYS A 34 -14.50 7.24 18.65
CA CYS A 34 -15.14 5.94 18.55
C CYS A 34 -16.22 5.92 17.47
N ASP A 35 -16.23 4.84 16.68
CA ASP A 35 -17.33 4.51 15.79
C ASP A 35 -18.27 3.50 16.48
N PRO A 36 -19.57 3.84 16.66
CA PRO A 36 -20.53 2.95 17.31
C PRO A 36 -20.90 1.73 16.45
N ARG A 37 -20.62 1.73 15.14
CA ARG A 37 -20.84 0.59 14.26
C ARG A 37 -19.92 -0.56 14.68
N PRO A 38 -20.39 -1.83 14.67
CA PRO A 38 -19.50 -2.96 14.84
C PRO A 38 -18.51 -3.05 13.67
N PRO A 39 -17.28 -3.56 13.85
CA PRO A 39 -16.25 -3.57 12.82
C PRO A 39 -16.70 -4.09 11.45
N ALA A 40 -17.54 -5.12 11.41
CA ALA A 40 -18.06 -5.71 10.17
C ALA A 40 -19.03 -4.82 9.38
N GLN A 41 -19.57 -3.76 9.97
CA GLN A 41 -20.51 -2.81 9.34
C GLN A 41 -19.86 -1.44 9.07
N ARG A 42 -18.56 -1.31 9.36
CA ARG A 42 -17.82 -0.08 9.14
C ARG A 42 -17.43 0.07 7.67
N PRO A 43 -17.32 1.30 7.16
CA PRO A 43 -16.76 1.53 5.84
C PRO A 43 -15.28 1.12 5.78
N PRO A 44 -14.69 1.04 4.58
CA PRO A 44 -13.26 0.83 4.40
C PRO A 44 -12.41 1.85 5.18
N SER A 45 -11.19 1.47 5.54
CA SER A 45 -10.34 2.25 6.46
C SER A 45 -10.11 3.68 5.98
N GLN A 46 -9.90 3.90 4.67
CA GLN A 46 -9.75 5.23 4.09
C GLN A 46 -10.89 6.22 4.41
N GLU A 47 -12.12 5.75 4.59
CA GLU A 47 -13.25 6.65 4.87
C GLU A 47 -13.10 7.34 6.24
N TYR A 48 -12.26 6.80 7.13
CA TYR A 48 -12.00 7.41 8.43
C TYR A 48 -11.09 8.64 8.39
N ILE A 49 -10.48 8.96 7.25
CA ILE A 49 -9.72 10.20 7.05
C ILE A 49 -10.25 11.06 5.89
N TRP A 50 -11.13 10.52 5.05
CA TRP A 50 -11.67 11.23 3.89
C TRP A 50 -13.19 11.41 3.92
N GLY A 51 -13.92 10.58 4.67
CA GLY A 51 -15.36 10.61 4.77
C GLY A 51 -15.84 11.69 5.74
N ALA A 52 -16.82 12.49 5.31
CA ALA A 52 -17.37 13.58 6.12
C ALA A 52 -18.07 13.10 7.41
N ASP A 53 -18.50 11.84 7.46
CA ASP A 53 -19.09 11.22 8.65
C ASP A 53 -18.05 10.63 9.62
N SER A 54 -16.77 10.63 9.27
CA SER A 54 -15.70 10.12 10.13
C SER A 54 -15.61 10.92 11.44
N PRO A 55 -15.50 10.27 12.60
CA PRO A 55 -15.29 10.95 13.87
C PRO A 55 -14.09 11.90 13.86
N LEU A 56 -12.99 11.52 13.21
CA LEU A 56 -11.79 12.35 13.11
C LEU A 56 -11.99 13.57 12.21
N VAL A 57 -12.68 13.39 11.07
CA VAL A 57 -12.95 14.48 10.11
C VAL A 57 -13.93 15.51 10.67
N ARG A 58 -14.82 15.11 11.58
CA ARG A 58 -15.75 16.02 12.27
C ARG A 58 -15.13 16.85 13.38
N LEU A 59 -13.90 16.57 13.79
CA LEU A 59 -13.22 17.41 14.77
C LEU A 59 -12.96 18.81 14.20
N PRO A 60 -12.90 19.85 15.03
CA PRO A 60 -12.48 21.17 14.58
C PRO A 60 -11.07 21.14 13.96
N GLY A 61 -10.86 21.97 12.94
CA GLY A 61 -9.58 22.07 12.23
C GLY A 61 -9.41 21.05 11.11
N ASP A 62 -8.22 21.02 10.52
CA ASP A 62 -7.91 20.07 9.45
C ASP A 62 -7.64 18.67 10.04
N THR A 63 -8.03 17.62 9.31
CA THR A 63 -7.83 16.21 9.73
C THR A 63 -6.37 15.87 10.04
N PHE A 64 -5.44 16.51 9.34
CA PHE A 64 -3.99 16.29 9.48
C PHE A 64 -3.28 17.41 10.27
N GLU A 65 -4.04 18.28 10.95
CA GLU A 65 -3.45 19.26 11.83
C GLU A 65 -2.79 18.56 13.04
N PRO A 66 -1.66 19.06 13.59
CA PRO A 66 -0.89 18.35 14.61
C PRO A 66 -1.70 17.86 15.82
N GLN A 67 -2.71 18.62 16.26
CA GLN A 67 -3.56 18.26 17.39
C GLN A 67 -4.46 17.04 17.09
N ASN A 68 -5.08 17.03 15.91
CA ASN A 68 -5.93 15.93 15.45
C ASN A 68 -5.10 14.69 15.14
N ASP A 69 -3.93 14.85 14.53
CA ASP A 69 -2.98 13.75 14.28
C ASP A 69 -2.49 13.12 15.58
N GLU A 70 -2.14 13.93 16.59
CA GLU A 70 -1.71 13.42 17.90
C GLU A 70 -2.83 12.65 18.62
N LEU A 71 -4.06 13.18 18.62
CA LEU A 71 -5.23 12.52 19.21
C LEU A 71 -5.51 11.17 18.53
N ALA A 72 -5.49 11.17 17.19
CA ALA A 72 -5.65 9.97 16.36
C ALA A 72 -4.55 8.93 16.64
N GLY A 73 -3.29 9.37 16.73
CA GLY A 73 -2.16 8.51 17.06
C GLY A 73 -2.27 7.87 18.44
N ARG A 74 -2.72 8.65 19.45
CA ARG A 74 -2.99 8.13 20.80
C ARG A 74 -4.10 7.09 20.81
N PHE A 75 -5.20 7.35 20.10
CA PHE A 75 -6.27 6.36 19.91
C PHE A 75 -5.74 5.08 19.28
N ALA A 76 -5.04 5.20 18.16
CA ALA A 76 -4.57 4.05 17.40
C ALA A 76 -3.61 3.18 18.23
N ALA A 77 -2.70 3.83 18.96
CA ALA A 77 -1.76 3.15 19.83
C ALA A 77 -2.45 2.48 21.03
N LEU A 78 -3.56 3.02 21.53
CA LEU A 78 -4.38 2.35 22.54
C LEU A 78 -5.09 1.12 21.95
N ALA A 79 -5.73 1.26 20.79
CA ALA A 79 -6.45 0.18 20.13
C ALA A 79 -5.53 -1.03 19.84
N ILE A 80 -4.34 -0.80 19.29
CA ILE A 80 -3.37 -1.86 18.97
C ILE A 80 -2.90 -2.58 20.25
N ARG A 81 -2.65 -1.85 21.34
CA ARG A 81 -2.20 -2.46 22.61
C ARG A 81 -3.31 -3.26 23.30
N SER A 82 -4.54 -2.77 23.22
CA SER A 82 -5.69 -3.43 23.86
C SER A 82 -6.22 -4.62 23.05
N GLN A 83 -6.02 -4.62 21.73
CA GLN A 83 -6.57 -5.61 20.79
C GLN A 83 -5.50 -6.12 19.79
N PRO A 84 -4.38 -6.70 20.25
CA PRO A 84 -3.24 -7.03 19.38
C PRO A 84 -3.52 -8.16 18.39
N LEU A 85 -4.36 -9.13 18.76
CA LEU A 85 -4.75 -10.23 17.88
C LEU A 85 -5.69 -9.75 16.77
N ASP A 86 -6.61 -8.85 17.10
CA ASP A 86 -7.51 -8.24 16.12
C ASP A 86 -6.72 -7.35 15.14
N TYR A 87 -5.71 -6.62 15.63
CA TYR A 87 -4.75 -5.92 14.78
C TYR A 87 -4.04 -6.90 13.83
N ALA A 88 -3.41 -7.97 14.35
CA ALA A 88 -2.71 -8.95 13.51
C ALA A 88 -3.64 -9.59 12.46
N GLY A 89 -4.83 -10.03 12.86
CA GLY A 89 -5.83 -10.61 11.96
C GLY A 89 -6.28 -9.64 10.87
N SER A 90 -6.48 -8.37 11.24
CA SER A 90 -6.85 -7.33 10.30
C SER A 90 -5.73 -7.10 9.25
N VAL A 91 -4.46 -7.02 9.68
CA VAL A 91 -3.31 -6.80 8.78
C VAL A 91 -3.14 -7.98 7.83
N LEU A 92 -3.28 -9.21 8.32
CA LEU A 92 -3.22 -10.41 7.50
C LEU A 92 -4.36 -10.48 6.48
N THR A 93 -5.57 -10.04 6.87
CA THR A 93 -6.73 -9.96 5.97
C THR A 93 -6.46 -8.99 4.82
N GLU A 94 -5.96 -7.79 5.12
CA GLU A 94 -5.60 -6.79 4.12
C GLU A 94 -4.45 -7.26 3.23
N LEU A 95 -3.37 -7.80 3.82
CA LEU A 95 -2.24 -8.35 3.08
C LEU A 95 -2.67 -9.48 2.14
N GLY A 96 -3.58 -10.34 2.59
CA GLY A 96 -4.12 -11.47 1.82
C GLY A 96 -4.78 -11.06 0.51
N ARG A 97 -5.32 -9.83 0.41
CA ARG A 97 -5.90 -9.28 -0.83
C ARG A 97 -4.88 -9.25 -1.97
N THR A 98 -3.60 -9.06 -1.66
CA THR A 98 -2.48 -9.09 -2.61
C THR A 98 -2.36 -10.43 -3.33
N PHE A 99 -2.67 -11.54 -2.64
CA PHE A 99 -2.32 -12.89 -3.09
C PHE A 99 -3.52 -13.67 -3.66
N THR A 100 -4.49 -12.97 -4.23
CA THR A 100 -5.67 -13.55 -4.86
C THR A 100 -5.45 -13.83 -6.34
N TRP A 101 -6.19 -14.79 -6.93
CA TRP A 101 -6.09 -15.09 -8.37
C TRP A 101 -6.72 -13.99 -9.23
N GLY A 102 -7.82 -13.43 -8.76
CA GLY A 102 -8.49 -12.29 -9.37
C GLY A 102 -7.91 -10.96 -8.92
N ARG A 103 -8.58 -9.88 -9.30
CA ARG A 103 -8.31 -8.53 -8.82
C ARG A 103 -9.60 -7.99 -8.19
N PRO A 104 -9.92 -8.32 -6.92
CA PRO A 104 -11.17 -7.91 -6.28
C PRO A 104 -11.27 -6.37 -6.21
N VAL A 105 -12.50 -5.87 -6.34
CA VAL A 105 -12.79 -4.44 -6.13
C VAL A 105 -12.55 -4.11 -4.67
N TYR A 106 -11.63 -3.18 -4.41
CA TYR A 106 -11.24 -2.74 -3.08
C TYR A 106 -10.41 -1.45 -3.18
N PRO A 107 -10.49 -0.55 -2.18
CA PRO A 107 -11.47 -0.49 -1.09
C PRO A 107 -12.92 -0.27 -1.56
N ASP A 108 -13.09 0.42 -2.68
CA ASP A 108 -14.36 0.65 -3.37
C ASP A 108 -14.14 0.70 -4.89
N GLN A 109 -15.22 0.96 -5.65
CA GLN A 109 -15.15 1.02 -7.11
C GLN A 109 -14.36 2.24 -7.61
N GLU A 110 -14.49 3.40 -6.96
CA GLU A 110 -13.83 4.64 -7.36
C GLU A 110 -12.30 4.47 -7.35
N ILE A 111 -11.76 3.99 -6.23
CA ILE A 111 -10.32 3.76 -6.09
C ILE A 111 -9.85 2.62 -7.00
N TYR A 112 -10.66 1.58 -7.17
CA TYR A 112 -10.31 0.46 -8.06
C TYR A 112 -10.13 0.90 -9.52
N ASP A 113 -11.01 1.77 -10.00
CA ASP A 113 -11.07 2.28 -11.37
C ASP A 113 -9.88 3.18 -11.71
N HIS A 114 -9.27 3.84 -10.73
CA HIS A 114 -8.03 4.62 -10.93
C HIS A 114 -6.86 3.79 -11.49
N TYR A 115 -6.91 2.46 -11.36
CA TYR A 115 -5.89 1.55 -11.88
C TYR A 115 -6.34 0.80 -13.14
N GLN A 116 -7.46 1.20 -13.75
CA GLN A 116 -7.92 0.67 -15.03
C GLN A 116 -7.83 1.72 -16.12
N PHE A 117 -7.57 1.28 -17.36
CA PHE A 117 -7.71 2.17 -18.51
C PHE A 117 -9.20 2.33 -18.84
N PRO A 118 -9.78 3.53 -18.70
CA PRO A 118 -11.22 3.69 -18.85
C PRO A 118 -11.63 3.68 -20.33
N GLU A 119 -12.89 3.33 -20.59
CA GLU A 119 -13.50 3.44 -21.92
C GLU A 119 -13.93 4.87 -22.25
N ARG A 120 -14.19 5.70 -21.24
CA ARG A 120 -14.66 7.08 -21.37
C ARG A 120 -13.87 7.97 -20.42
N THR A 121 -13.75 9.26 -20.75
CA THR A 121 -13.13 10.23 -19.85
C THR A 121 -13.87 10.23 -18.51
N PRO A 122 -13.19 9.95 -17.38
CA PRO A 122 -13.82 9.98 -16.08
C PRO A 122 -14.22 11.42 -15.71
N PRO A 123 -15.29 11.61 -14.91
CA PRO A 123 -15.63 12.91 -14.37
C PRO A 123 -14.52 13.41 -13.42
N PRO A 124 -14.50 14.70 -13.08
CA PRO A 124 -13.66 15.23 -12.00
C PRO A 124 -13.89 14.47 -10.68
N PRO A 125 -12.89 14.43 -9.79
CA PRO A 125 -13.01 13.70 -8.53
C PRO A 125 -14.17 14.25 -7.69
N GLY A 126 -15.00 13.34 -7.15
CA GLY A 126 -16.21 13.70 -6.42
C GLY A 126 -15.98 14.01 -4.94
N ARG A 127 -14.93 13.44 -4.33
CA ARG A 127 -14.60 13.62 -2.91
C ARG A 127 -14.19 15.06 -2.61
N ASP A 128 -14.75 15.64 -1.56
CA ASP A 128 -14.49 17.03 -1.14
C ASP A 128 -12.99 17.32 -0.96
N ALA A 129 -12.24 16.37 -0.37
CA ALA A 129 -10.79 16.46 -0.20
C ALA A 129 -10.02 16.62 -1.52
N ALA A 130 -10.57 16.13 -2.64
CA ALA A 130 -9.95 16.22 -3.96
C ALA A 130 -10.43 17.44 -4.77
N GLN A 131 -11.54 18.08 -4.40
CA GLN A 131 -12.10 19.23 -5.11
C GLN A 131 -11.19 20.47 -5.06
N LEU A 132 -10.52 20.71 -3.93
CA LEU A 132 -9.54 21.78 -3.83
C LEU A 132 -8.37 21.56 -4.82
N GLY A 133 -7.86 20.33 -4.88
CA GLY A 133 -6.82 19.95 -5.84
C GLY A 133 -7.27 20.17 -7.29
N ALA A 134 -8.50 19.73 -7.61
CA ALA A 134 -9.09 19.92 -8.94
C ALA A 134 -9.25 21.41 -9.32
N THR A 135 -9.64 22.24 -8.35
CA THR A 135 -9.80 23.70 -8.53
C THR A 135 -8.46 24.38 -8.77
N LEU A 136 -7.44 24.02 -7.99
CA LEU A 136 -6.08 24.55 -8.16
C LEU A 136 -5.48 24.11 -9.49
N ALA A 137 -5.67 22.86 -9.88
CA ALA A 137 -5.19 22.34 -11.15
C ALA A 137 -5.87 23.01 -12.36
N THR A 138 -7.17 23.33 -12.27
CA THR A 138 -7.88 24.10 -13.32
C THR A 138 -7.29 25.49 -13.50
N ARG A 139 -6.89 26.17 -12.41
CA ARG A 139 -6.21 27.47 -12.48
C ARG A 139 -4.84 27.34 -13.13
N TYR A 140 -4.10 26.28 -12.79
CA TYR A 140 -2.77 26.01 -13.34
C TYR A 140 -2.82 25.72 -14.86
N GLU A 141 -3.73 24.83 -15.27
CA GLU A 141 -3.93 24.45 -16.69
C GLU A 141 -4.64 25.52 -17.52
N GLN A 142 -5.11 26.60 -16.89
CA GLN A 142 -5.90 27.67 -17.54
C GLN A 142 -7.11 27.13 -18.32
N GLY A 143 -7.72 26.05 -17.84
CA GLY A 143 -8.79 25.35 -18.53
C GLY A 143 -9.25 24.10 -17.79
N PRO A 144 -10.28 23.40 -18.30
CA PRO A 144 -10.79 22.17 -17.69
C PRO A 144 -9.68 21.13 -17.55
N ILE A 145 -9.48 20.63 -16.33
CA ILE A 145 -8.62 19.46 -16.11
C ILE A 145 -9.34 18.20 -16.59
N GLY A 146 -8.64 17.35 -17.33
CA GLY A 146 -9.22 16.09 -17.78
C GLY A 146 -8.29 15.28 -18.65
N THR A 147 -8.47 13.96 -18.60
CA THR A 147 -7.83 13.05 -19.54
C THR A 147 -8.68 12.92 -20.80
N ARG A 148 -8.03 12.68 -21.95
CA ARG A 148 -8.72 12.36 -23.20
C ARG A 148 -8.45 10.91 -23.57
N VAL A 149 -9.50 10.16 -23.81
CA VAL A 149 -9.40 8.80 -24.35
C VAL A 149 -9.26 8.91 -25.87
N VAL A 150 -8.14 8.43 -26.40
CA VAL A 150 -7.81 8.51 -27.83
C VAL A 150 -7.69 7.10 -28.41
N GLU A 151 -8.54 6.80 -29.39
CA GLU A 151 -8.52 5.52 -30.11
C GLU A 151 -7.60 5.58 -31.34
N PRO A 152 -6.96 4.45 -31.73
CA PRO A 152 -7.10 3.09 -31.19
C PRO A 152 -6.19 2.77 -29.98
N TYR A 153 -5.35 3.72 -29.57
CA TYR A 153 -4.31 3.48 -28.56
C TYR A 153 -4.87 3.08 -27.19
N ALA A 154 -5.96 3.73 -26.76
CA ALA A 154 -6.63 3.38 -25.51
C ALA A 154 -7.17 1.94 -25.55
N GLY A 155 -7.74 1.51 -26.69
CA GLY A 155 -8.15 0.12 -26.90
C GLY A 155 -7.00 -0.89 -26.80
N TRP A 156 -5.82 -0.56 -27.34
CA TRP A 156 -4.64 -1.42 -27.20
C TRP A 156 -4.19 -1.55 -25.75
N MET A 157 -4.18 -0.45 -25.00
CA MET A 157 -3.81 -0.45 -23.58
C MET A 157 -4.80 -1.25 -22.72
N ARG A 158 -6.11 -1.15 -22.99
CA ARG A 158 -7.13 -1.98 -22.34
C ARG A 158 -6.93 -3.46 -22.62
N THR A 159 -6.74 -3.83 -23.89
CA THR A 159 -6.46 -5.22 -24.28
C THR A 159 -5.19 -5.76 -23.61
N TYR A 160 -4.13 -4.94 -23.56
CA TYR A 160 -2.92 -5.29 -22.84
C TYR A 160 -3.18 -5.53 -21.36
N GLN A 161 -3.94 -4.64 -20.70
CA GLN A 161 -4.28 -4.79 -19.29
C GLN A 161 -5.13 -6.04 -18.99
N ASP A 162 -6.03 -6.42 -19.91
CA ASP A 162 -6.88 -7.60 -19.76
C ASP A 162 -6.12 -8.92 -19.90
N VAL A 163 -5.10 -8.95 -20.78
CA VAL A 163 -4.32 -10.16 -21.09
C VAL A 163 -3.06 -10.27 -20.21
N ALA A 164 -2.29 -9.19 -20.11
CA ALA A 164 -1.04 -9.13 -19.36
C ALA A 164 -1.29 -8.83 -17.87
N ARG A 165 -2.01 -9.74 -17.21
CA ARG A 165 -2.20 -9.70 -15.75
C ARG A 165 -1.35 -10.76 -15.07
N MET A 166 -0.71 -10.37 -13.97
CA MET A 166 -0.06 -11.32 -13.08
C MET A 166 -0.99 -11.59 -11.89
N PRO A 167 -1.52 -12.81 -11.74
CA PRO A 167 -2.30 -13.18 -10.55
C PRO A 167 -1.46 -12.99 -9.29
N GLY A 168 -2.09 -12.53 -8.21
CA GLY A 168 -1.45 -12.37 -6.90
C GLY A 168 -0.88 -13.67 -6.35
N THR A 169 -1.50 -14.81 -6.66
CA THR A 169 -0.97 -16.13 -6.32
C THR A 169 0.35 -16.45 -7.02
N VAL A 170 0.54 -15.98 -8.27
CA VAL A 170 1.82 -16.12 -8.99
C VAL A 170 2.88 -15.24 -8.36
N LEU A 171 2.52 -14.00 -7.97
CA LEU A 171 3.41 -13.13 -7.20
C LEU A 171 3.85 -13.79 -5.88
N LEU A 172 2.94 -14.45 -5.16
CA LEU A 172 3.27 -15.18 -3.94
C LEU A 172 4.33 -16.26 -4.21
N VAL A 173 4.16 -17.06 -5.27
CA VAL A 173 5.15 -18.08 -5.66
C VAL A 173 6.50 -17.43 -5.92
N ILE A 174 6.54 -16.33 -6.68
CA ILE A 174 7.78 -15.60 -7.00
C ILE A 174 8.46 -15.09 -5.72
N LEU A 175 7.71 -14.51 -4.79
CA LEU A 175 8.22 -14.01 -3.50
C LEU A 175 8.79 -15.10 -2.60
N LEU A 176 8.30 -16.34 -2.73
CA LEU A 176 8.76 -17.49 -1.95
C LEU A 176 10.02 -18.15 -2.53
N ILE A 177 10.37 -17.90 -3.80
CA ILE A 177 11.57 -18.47 -4.43
C ILE A 177 12.85 -18.10 -3.65
N PRO A 178 13.16 -16.81 -3.37
CA PRO A 178 14.40 -16.47 -2.68
C PRO A 178 14.58 -17.11 -1.30
N PRO A 179 13.62 -17.04 -0.35
CA PRO A 179 13.79 -17.68 0.96
C PRO A 179 13.82 -19.22 0.87
N ALA A 180 13.12 -19.84 -0.07
CA ALA A 180 13.19 -21.29 -0.28
C ALA A 180 14.59 -21.75 -0.79
N LEU A 181 15.28 -20.90 -1.56
CA LEU A 181 16.63 -21.15 -2.06
C LEU A 181 17.73 -20.78 -1.06
N LEU A 182 17.46 -19.91 -0.09
CA LEU A 182 18.40 -19.57 0.99
C LEU A 182 18.82 -20.81 1.79
N ILE A 183 17.91 -21.78 1.93
CA ILE A 183 18.19 -23.08 2.57
C ILE A 183 19.32 -23.84 1.84
N ARG A 184 19.52 -23.56 0.54
CA ARG A 184 20.48 -24.24 -0.32
C ARG A 184 21.70 -23.39 -0.73
N ARG A 185 21.62 -22.06 -0.68
CA ARG A 185 22.66 -21.15 -1.20
C ARG A 185 22.84 -19.91 -0.32
N ARG A 186 24.09 -19.54 -0.04
CA ARG A 186 24.46 -18.37 0.76
C ARG A 186 24.73 -17.11 -0.07
N SER A 187 23.91 -16.84 -1.10
CA SER A 187 23.97 -15.55 -1.79
C SER A 187 23.04 -14.54 -1.10
N ALA A 188 23.53 -13.32 -0.86
CA ALA A 188 22.78 -12.24 -0.22
C ALA A 188 22.23 -11.20 -1.23
N GLY A 189 22.60 -11.30 -2.50
CA GLY A 189 22.28 -10.28 -3.52
C GLY A 189 20.78 -10.07 -3.78
N TRP A 190 19.94 -11.04 -3.45
CA TRP A 190 18.48 -10.94 -3.60
C TRP A 190 17.79 -10.23 -2.42
N LEU A 191 18.48 -10.05 -1.28
CA LEU A 191 17.85 -9.57 -0.03
C LEU A 191 17.29 -8.15 -0.18
N VAL A 192 18.04 -7.23 -0.79
CA VAL A 192 17.60 -5.83 -0.92
C VAL A 192 16.31 -5.72 -1.73
N PRO A 193 16.22 -6.20 -2.99
CA PRO A 193 14.97 -6.10 -3.75
C PRO A 193 13.83 -6.89 -3.09
N TRP A 194 14.13 -8.01 -2.42
CA TRP A 194 13.11 -8.77 -1.70
C TRP A 194 12.55 -8.02 -0.50
N ILE A 195 13.41 -7.46 0.36
CA ILE A 195 12.99 -6.70 1.54
C ILE A 195 12.18 -5.47 1.12
N VAL A 196 12.62 -4.75 0.08
CA VAL A 196 11.88 -3.59 -0.42
C VAL A 196 10.53 -4.02 -0.99
N GLY A 197 10.47 -5.10 -1.77
CA GLY A 197 9.22 -5.65 -2.29
C GLY A 197 8.27 -6.07 -1.17
N VAL A 198 8.75 -6.80 -0.16
CA VAL A 198 7.97 -7.21 1.02
C VAL A 198 7.51 -6.00 1.82
N ALA A 199 8.36 -4.99 2.02
CA ALA A 199 8.00 -3.77 2.73
C ALA A 199 6.87 -3.01 2.02
N LEU A 200 6.92 -2.91 0.69
CA LEU A 200 5.84 -2.32 -0.11
C LEU A 200 4.51 -3.08 0.08
N LEU A 201 4.55 -4.41 0.23
CA LEU A 201 3.32 -5.21 0.40
C LEU A 201 2.80 -5.20 1.84
N VAL A 202 3.68 -5.12 2.84
CA VAL A 202 3.32 -5.30 4.26
C VAL A 202 3.06 -3.98 4.98
N VAL A 203 3.81 -2.92 4.67
CA VAL A 203 3.68 -1.64 5.40
C VAL A 203 2.30 -1.01 5.22
N PRO A 204 1.76 -0.84 3.99
CA PRO A 204 0.45 -0.24 3.80
C PRO A 204 -0.70 -0.93 4.56
N PRO A 205 -0.90 -2.26 4.48
CA PRO A 205 -1.95 -2.92 5.24
C PRO A 205 -1.71 -2.91 6.76
N ALA A 206 -0.48 -2.64 7.21
CA ALA A 206 -0.14 -2.49 8.63
C ALA A 206 -0.45 -1.09 9.19
N VAL A 207 -0.31 -0.03 8.38
CA VAL A 207 -0.40 1.37 8.87
C VAL A 207 -1.54 2.19 8.28
N ALA A 208 -2.16 1.71 7.19
CA ALA A 208 -3.26 2.38 6.51
C ALA A 208 -4.23 1.33 5.95
N GLU A 209 -4.15 1.00 4.67
CA GLU A 209 -4.96 -0.04 4.03
C GLU A 209 -4.23 -0.65 2.82
N PHE A 210 -4.72 -1.80 2.34
CA PHE A 210 -4.27 -2.36 1.09
C PHE A 210 -4.74 -1.52 -0.11
N ASP A 211 -3.82 -1.25 -1.05
CA ASP A 211 -4.13 -0.61 -2.33
C ASP A 211 -3.19 -1.15 -3.42
N TYR A 212 -3.70 -1.28 -4.65
CA TYR A 212 -2.96 -1.83 -5.79
C TYR A 212 -1.70 -1.05 -6.17
N ARG A 213 -1.62 0.24 -5.80
CA ARG A 213 -0.44 1.09 -6.03
C ARG A 213 0.84 0.56 -5.39
N TYR A 214 0.72 -0.28 -4.36
CA TYR A 214 1.87 -0.87 -3.68
C TYR A 214 2.25 -2.24 -4.26
N VAL A 215 1.28 -2.95 -4.82
CA VAL A 215 1.51 -4.23 -5.50
C VAL A 215 2.30 -4.01 -6.79
N LEU A 216 1.89 -3.03 -7.61
CA LEU A 216 2.51 -2.71 -8.89
C LEU A 216 4.05 -2.55 -8.84
N PRO A 217 4.63 -1.72 -7.95
CA PRO A 217 6.08 -1.61 -7.81
C PRO A 217 6.74 -2.80 -7.10
N ALA A 218 6.00 -3.60 -6.32
CA ALA A 218 6.56 -4.79 -5.66
C ALA A 218 6.84 -5.94 -6.66
N VAL A 219 6.07 -6.03 -7.76
CA VAL A 219 6.24 -7.05 -8.81
C VAL A 219 7.67 -7.11 -9.38
N PRO A 220 8.21 -6.03 -9.98
CA PRO A 220 9.54 -6.09 -10.59
C PRO A 220 10.64 -6.39 -9.54
N LEU A 221 10.46 -5.94 -8.29
CA LEU A 221 11.38 -6.22 -7.19
C LEU A 221 11.36 -7.70 -6.79
N ALA A 222 10.17 -8.31 -6.71
CA ALA A 222 10.02 -9.74 -6.45
C ALA A 222 10.66 -10.58 -7.58
N CYS A 223 10.43 -10.20 -8.83
CA CYS A 223 11.03 -10.86 -9.99
C CYS A 223 12.56 -10.73 -10.00
N LEU A 224 13.09 -9.54 -9.70
CA LEU A 224 14.53 -9.31 -9.60
C LEU A 224 15.14 -10.15 -8.47
N ALA A 225 14.51 -10.18 -7.30
CA ALA A 225 14.94 -11.01 -6.18
C ALA A 225 14.96 -12.50 -6.56
N ALA A 226 13.91 -13.01 -7.20
CA ALA A 226 13.84 -14.39 -7.67
C ALA A 226 14.95 -14.71 -8.68
N ALA A 227 15.18 -13.83 -9.66
CA ALA A 227 16.25 -14.01 -10.65
C ALA A 227 17.65 -14.05 -9.99
N LEU A 228 17.92 -13.15 -9.04
CA LEU A 228 19.18 -13.11 -8.30
C LEU A 228 19.38 -14.33 -7.38
N ALA A 229 18.30 -14.87 -6.82
CA ALA A 229 18.36 -16.08 -5.99
C ALA A 229 18.63 -17.35 -6.82
N ILE A 230 18.10 -17.42 -8.05
CA ILE A 230 18.30 -18.57 -8.96
C ILE A 230 19.70 -18.54 -9.58
N ARG A 231 20.24 -17.34 -9.86
CA ARG A 231 21.53 -17.17 -10.54
C ARG A 231 22.62 -18.01 -9.84
N PRO A 232 23.35 -18.87 -10.58
CA PRO A 232 24.49 -19.59 -10.02
C PRO A 232 25.54 -18.58 -9.57
N GLU A 233 26.15 -18.82 -8.41
CA GLU A 233 27.30 -18.07 -7.94
C GLU A 233 28.44 -18.34 -8.93
N LYS A 234 28.64 -17.40 -9.86
CA LYS A 234 29.81 -17.46 -10.73
C LYS A 234 31.02 -17.30 -9.82
N SER A 235 31.90 -18.30 -9.84
CA SER A 235 33.24 -18.24 -9.26
C SER A 235 34.13 -17.27 -10.06
N ASP A 236 33.68 -16.05 -10.32
CA ASP A 236 34.42 -15.03 -11.09
C ASP A 236 35.68 -14.55 -10.34
N VAL A 237 35.80 -14.85 -9.04
CA VAL A 237 37.01 -14.58 -8.24
C VAL A 237 38.18 -15.50 -8.63
N LYS A 238 37.92 -16.70 -9.16
CA LYS A 238 39.01 -17.59 -9.62
C LYS A 238 39.55 -17.19 -11.00
N GLU A 239 38.72 -16.61 -11.86
CA GLU A 239 39.11 -16.22 -13.22
C GLU A 239 39.93 -14.91 -13.21
N PHE A 240 39.55 -13.94 -12.36
CA PHE A 240 40.35 -12.71 -12.19
C PHE A 240 41.72 -12.95 -11.52
N ALA A 241 41.83 -13.96 -10.64
CA ALA A 241 43.11 -14.30 -10.01
C ALA A 241 44.03 -15.12 -10.93
N SER A 242 43.49 -15.84 -11.92
CA SER A 242 44.28 -16.55 -12.93
C SER A 242 44.83 -15.65 -14.04
N ASP A 243 44.20 -14.49 -14.25
CA ASP A 243 44.59 -13.52 -15.28
C ASP A 243 45.60 -12.46 -14.78
N ILE A 244 46.04 -12.52 -13.53
CA ILE A 244 47.15 -11.68 -13.04
C ILE A 244 48.47 -12.35 -13.44
N PRO A 245 49.29 -11.70 -14.31
CA PRO A 245 50.60 -12.20 -14.65
C PRO A 245 51.46 -12.33 -13.38
N ARG A 246 52.13 -13.47 -13.18
CA ARG A 246 52.97 -13.74 -11.98
C ARG A 246 54.07 -12.70 -11.72
N ASN A 247 54.35 -11.83 -12.68
CA ASN A 247 55.35 -10.77 -12.64
C ASN A 247 54.85 -9.45 -12.03
N VAL A 248 53.62 -9.40 -11.50
CA VAL A 248 53.14 -8.29 -10.65
C VAL A 248 52.79 -8.85 -9.27
N GLN A 249 53.82 -9.14 -8.48
CA GLN A 249 53.70 -9.16 -7.03
C GLN A 249 54.33 -7.86 -6.52
N LEU A 250 53.54 -7.05 -5.81
CA LEU A 250 54.05 -5.94 -4.99
C LEU A 250 54.73 -6.49 -3.73
#